data_AF-A0A6S7DKX8-F1
#
_entry.id   AF-A0A6S7DKX8-F1
#
_cell.length_a   1.000
_cell.length_b   1.000
_cell.length_c   1.000
_cell.angle_alpha   90.00
_cell.angle_beta   90.00
_cell.angle_gamma   90.00
#
_symmetry.space_group_name_H-M   'P 1'
#
loop_
_entity.id
_entity.type
_entity.pdbx_description
1 polymer ?
#
loop_
_entity_poly.entity_id
_entity_poly.type
_entity_poly.pdbx_seq_one_letter_code
_entity_poly.pdbx_strand_id
1 'polypeptide(L)' 'MDTPNKPNATSDEIVSEMLVTGGRFAKQLALLWRAADPVNQLLIAATWPGMFAEYATAVHYRKMAIEADRMGRN' A
#
# COMPACT_ATOMS: atom_id res chain seq x y z
N MET A 1 -4.27 8.15 23.55
CA MET A 1 -5.16 7.21 22.83
C MET A 1 -4.74 7.25 21.38
N ASP A 2 -3.62 6.59 21.06
CA ASP A 2 -3.22 6.38 19.67
C ASP A 2 -4.29 5.49 19.04
N THR A 3 -5.01 6.02 18.05
CA THR A 3 -6.02 5.25 17.34
C THR A 3 -5.28 4.16 16.57
N PRO A 4 -5.48 2.85 16.83
CA PRO A 4 -4.73 1.77 16.18
C PRO A 4 -5.06 1.58 14.69
N ASN A 5 -5.84 2.49 14.11
CA ASN A 5 -6.73 2.19 12.99
C ASN A 5 -6.45 3.02 11.74
N LYS A 6 -5.26 3.63 11.64
CA LYS A 6 -4.80 4.21 10.37
C LYS A 6 -3.91 3.18 9.67
N PRO A 7 -4.16 2.87 8.39
CA PRO A 7 -3.27 2.03 7.61
C PRO A 7 -1.83 2.57 7.68
N ASN A 8 -0.95 1.84 8.36
CA ASN A 8 0.48 2.21 8.48
C ASN A 8 1.26 1.65 7.28
N ALA A 9 0.93 2.13 6.09
CA ALA A 9 1.57 1.74 4.83
C ALA A 9 2.20 2.97 4.17
N THR A 10 3.46 2.86 3.77
CA THR A 10 4.11 3.89 2.95
C THR A 10 3.66 3.76 1.49
N SER A 11 3.77 4.84 0.71
CA SER A 11 3.44 4.80 -0.71
C SER A 11 4.23 3.72 -1.46
N ASP A 12 5.50 3.52 -1.12
CA ASP A 12 6.33 2.49 -1.73
C ASP A 12 5.86 1.06 -1.40
N GLU A 13 5.43 0.83 -0.17
CA GLU A 13 4.86 -0.46 0.24
C GLU A 13 3.54 -0.72 -0.48
N ILE A 14 2.67 0.28 -0.59
CA ILE A 14 1.40 0.19 -1.31
C ILE A 14 1.65 -0.16 -2.78
N VAL A 15 2.55 0.57 -3.43
CA VAL A 15 2.90 0.37 -4.84
C VAL A 15 3.58 -0.98 -5.05
N SER A 16 4.42 -1.41 -4.11
CA SER A 16 5.01 -2.75 -4.14
C SER A 16 3.95 -3.84 -4.01
N GLU A 17 2.97 -3.67 -3.11
CA GLU A 17 1.88 -4.62 -2.92
C GLU A 17 1.01 -4.70 -4.19
N MET A 18 0.66 -3.55 -4.80
CA MET A 18 -0.02 -3.49 -6.10
C MET A 18 0.70 -4.29 -7.21
N LEU A 19 2.04 -4.27 -7.23
CA LEU A 19 2.83 -5.02 -8.20
C LEU A 19 2.80 -6.53 -7.95
N VAL A 20 2.79 -6.95 -6.69
CA VAL A 20 2.89 -8.36 -6.30
C VAL A 20 1.52 -9.04 -6.38
N THR A 21 0.52 -8.48 -5.71
CA THR A 21 -0.79 -9.13 -5.51
C THR A 21 -1.90 -8.57 -6.39
N GLY A 22 -1.71 -7.38 -6.96
CA GLY A 22 -2.74 -6.71 -7.75
C GLY A 22 -3.03 -7.34 -9.11
N GLY A 23 -4.20 -7.01 -9.66
CA GLY A 23 -4.57 -7.35 -11.04
C GLY A 23 -3.78 -6.55 -12.09
N ARG A 24 -4.00 -6.83 -13.38
CA ARG A 24 -3.26 -6.16 -14.49
C ARG A 24 -3.30 -4.64 -14.40
N PHE A 25 -4.46 -4.06 -14.10
CA PHE A 25 -4.62 -2.62 -13.98
C PHE A 25 -3.81 -2.04 -12.81
N ALA A 26 -3.91 -2.65 -11.62
CA ALA A 26 -3.14 -2.22 -10.44
C ALA A 26 -1.62 -2.29 -10.71
N LYS A 27 -1.16 -3.35 -11.38
CA LYS A 27 0.25 -3.48 -11.79
C LYS A 27 0.68 -2.36 -12.75
N GLN A 28 -0.12 -2.07 -13.76
CA GLN A 28 0.18 -0.97 -14.70
C GLN A 28 0.18 0.40 -14.01
N LEU A 29 -0.77 0.62 -13.10
CA LEU A 29 -0.85 1.85 -12.30
C LEU A 29 0.38 2.01 -11.39
N ALA A 30 0.83 0.92 -10.76
CA ALA A 30 2.03 0.93 -9.94
C ALA A 30 3.31 1.16 -10.76
N LEU A 31 3.39 0.63 -11.98
CA LEU A 31 4.49 0.93 -12.91
C LEU A 31 4.47 2.40 -13.35
N LEU A 32 3.28 2.94 -13.65
CA LEU A 32 3.12 4.36 -13.98
C LEU A 32 3.56 5.25 -12.81
N TRP A 33 3.16 4.91 -11.58
CA TRP A 33 3.59 5.60 -10.36
C TRP A 33 5.11 5.66 -10.24
N ARG A 34 5.79 4.51 -10.41
CA ARG A 34 7.26 4.43 -10.30
C ARG A 34 8.01 5.22 -11.38
N ALA A 35 7.40 5.41 -12.55
CA ALA A 35 7.96 6.20 -13.62
C ALA A 35 7.68 7.71 -13.48
N ALA A 36 6.74 8.10 -12.61
CA ALA A 36 6.31 9.48 -12.43
C ALA A 36 7.22 10.25 -11.47
N ASP A 37 7.40 11.55 -11.73
CA ASP A 37 7.98 12.49 -10.77
C ASP A 37 7.04 12.72 -9.56
N PRO A 38 7.53 13.32 -8.45
CA PRO A 38 6.74 13.47 -7.24
C PRO A 38 5.42 14.24 -7.40
N VAL A 39 5.33 15.20 -8.34
CA VAL A 39 4.09 15.94 -8.58
C VAL A 39 3.07 15.03 -9.26
N ASN A 40 3.51 14.31 -10.29
CA ASN A 40 2.65 13.38 -11.01
C ASN A 40 2.26 12.16 -10.17
N GLN A 41 3.11 11.73 -9.24
CA GLN A 41 2.76 10.79 -8.19
C GLN A 41 1.53 11.30 -7.43
N LEU A 42 1.57 12.47 -6.80
CA LEU A 42 0.41 12.98 -6.06
C LEU A 42 -0.90 13.00 -6.90
N LEU A 43 -0.82 13.36 -8.18
CA LEU A 43 -1.95 13.35 -9.10
C LEU A 43 -2.49 11.94 -9.37
N ILE A 44 -1.61 10.96 -9.59
CA ILE A 44 -2.00 9.56 -9.77
C ILE A 44 -2.75 9.04 -8.54
N ALA A 45 -2.26 9.31 -7.33
CA ALA A 45 -2.88 8.81 -6.10
C ALA A 45 -4.25 9.47 -5.88
N ALA A 46 -4.34 10.77 -6.18
CA ALA A 46 -5.60 11.52 -6.11
C ALA A 46 -6.63 11.08 -7.17
N THR A 47 -6.17 10.55 -8.31
CA THR A 47 -7.06 10.07 -9.39
C THR A 47 -7.66 8.70 -9.07
N TRP A 48 -6.92 7.82 -8.39
CA TRP A 48 -7.38 6.48 -8.00
C TRP A 48 -7.32 6.23 -6.49
N PRO A 49 -7.97 7.06 -5.66
CA PRO A 49 -7.79 7.00 -4.21
C PRO A 49 -8.28 5.68 -3.60
N GLY A 50 -9.36 5.11 -4.14
CA GLY A 50 -9.88 3.81 -3.69
C GLY A 50 -8.92 2.66 -3.92
N MET A 51 -8.18 2.69 -5.05
CA MET A 51 -7.18 1.66 -5.36
C MET A 51 -6.03 1.73 -4.34
N PHE A 52 -5.46 2.92 -4.12
CA PHE A 52 -4.39 3.07 -3.13
C PHE A 52 -4.84 2.73 -1.70
N ALA A 53 -6.08 3.06 -1.32
CA ALA A 53 -6.64 2.74 -0.01
C ALA A 53 -6.82 1.21 0.21
N GLU A 54 -7.25 0.48 -0.83
CA GLU A 54 -7.38 -0.97 -0.80
C GLU A 54 -6.03 -1.64 -0.50
N TYR A 55 -4.98 -1.29 -1.25
CA TYR A 55 -3.66 -1.87 -1.05
C TYR A 55 -2.96 -1.36 0.22
N ALA A 56 -3.24 -0.13 0.67
CA ALA A 56 -2.79 0.34 1.99
C ALA A 56 -3.37 -0.52 3.12
N THR A 57 -4.63 -0.90 3.00
CA THR A 57 -5.31 -1.80 3.95
C THR A 57 -4.68 -3.19 3.92
N ALA A 58 -4.39 -3.73 2.73
CA ALA A 58 -3.72 -5.02 2.58
C ALA A 58 -2.33 -5.03 3.23
N VAL A 59 -1.51 -4.01 2.98
CA VAL A 59 -0.18 -3.86 3.61
C VAL A 59 -0.30 -3.79 5.14
N HIS A 60 -1.26 -3.01 5.65
CA HIS A 60 -1.47 -2.87 7.08
C HIS A 60 -1.77 -4.21 7.76
N TYR A 61 -2.72 -4.99 7.22
CA TYR A 61 -3.06 -6.29 7.80
C TYR A 61 -1.91 -7.31 7.68
N ARG A 62 -1.14 -7.26 6.59
CA ARG A 62 0.06 -8.09 6.44
C ARG A 62 1.09 -7.80 7.52
N LYS A 63 1.33 -6.52 7.86
CA LYS A 63 2.24 -6.13 8.95
C LYS A 63 1.74 -6.62 10.30
N MET A 64 0.45 -6.45 10.59
CA MET A 64 -0.16 -6.94 11.83
C MET A 64 0.01 -8.45 11.99
N ALA A 65 -0.17 -9.23 10.91
CA ALA A 65 0.03 -10.68 10.93
C ALA A 65 1.48 -11.05 11.26
N ILE A 66 2.46 -10.36 10.66
CA ILE A 66 3.89 -10.58 10.94
C ILE A 66 4.25 -10.24 12.39
N GLU A 67 3.68 -9.17 12.94
CA GLU A 67 3.90 -8.78 14.34
C GLU A 67 3.30 -9.81 15.30
N ALA A 68 2.09 -10.29 15.04
CA ALA A 68 1.44 -11.34 15.83
C ALA A 68 2.27 -12.64 15.83
N ASP A 69 2.75 -13.07 14.66
CA ASP A 69 3.62 -14.24 14.52
C ASP A 69 4.93 -14.09 15.31
N ARG A 70 5.49 -12.89 15.37
CA ARG A 70 6.71 -12.61 16.12
C ARG A 70 6.48 -12.69 17.62
N MET A 71 5.36 -12.16 18.10
CA MET A 71 4.99 -12.20 19.52
C MET A 71 4.69 -13.62 19.99
N GLY A 72 4.09 -14.47 19.14
CA GLY A 72 3.79 -15.86 19.47
C GLY A 72 5.01 -16.81 19.48
N ARG A 73 6.16 -16.38 18.95
CA ARG A 73 7.41 -17.16 18.94
C ARG A 73 8.39 -16.79 20.07
N ASN A 74 8.08 -15.76 20.85
CA ASN A 74 8.82 -15.34 22.05
C ASN A 74 8.08 -15.80 23.31
#